data_AF-A0A0F3GZL4-F1
#
_entry.id   AF-A0A0F3GZL4-F1
#
_cell.length_a   1.000
_cell.length_b   1.000
_cell.length_c   1.000
_cell.angle_alpha   90.00
_cell.angle_beta   90.00
_cell.angle_gamma   90.00
#
_symmetry.space_group_name_H-M   'P 1'
#
loop_
_entity.id
_entity.type
_entity.pdbx_description
1 polymer ?
#
loop_
_entity_poly.entity_id
_entity_poly.type
_entity_poly.pdbx_seq_one_letter_code
_entity_poly.pdbx_strand_id
1 'polypeptide(L)'
;MANDITLILEIGVEEMPATFLPETIKQLGDITEGVLSDNGVEFSQVRAYATPRRLAVIATGVSEYQKSRVLEHFGPPQKAAFSADGLPTKAAIGFAQLHGIAVEDLIIKQKTVTQTTIAKQLTTALSRISDHLKPSQEPGASWSKKEGVKGAGPLAG
;
A
#
# COMPACT_ATOMS: atom_id res chain seq x y z
N MET A 1 -17.09 0.11 -17.73
CA MET A 1 -16.23 0.80 -18.71
C MET A 1 -14.82 0.26 -18.48
N ALA A 2 -14.10 -0.14 -19.52
CA ALA A 2 -12.71 -0.58 -19.36
C ALA A 2 -11.90 0.60 -18.81
N ASN A 3 -11.11 0.36 -17.78
CA ASN A 3 -10.34 1.41 -17.15
C ASN A 3 -9.11 1.69 -18.01
N ASP A 4 -8.96 2.91 -18.55
CA ASP A 4 -7.87 3.29 -19.45
C ASP A 4 -6.70 3.98 -18.71
N ILE A 5 -6.56 3.78 -17.41
CA ILE A 5 -5.47 4.39 -16.64
C ILE A 5 -4.16 3.74 -17.03
N THR A 6 -3.19 4.59 -17.36
CA THR A 6 -1.81 4.20 -17.67
C THR A 6 -0.88 4.77 -16.62
N LEU A 7 -0.10 3.89 -15.99
CA LEU A 7 0.97 4.24 -15.07
C LEU A 7 2.30 4.23 -15.82
N ILE A 8 3.11 5.28 -15.62
CA ILE A 8 4.48 5.36 -16.13
C ILE A 8 5.42 5.60 -14.95
N LEU A 9 6.46 4.76 -14.85
CA LEU A 9 7.59 4.95 -13.95
C LEU A 9 8.85 5.14 -14.80
N GLU A 10 9.55 6.24 -14.61
CA GLU A 10 10.87 6.48 -15.21
C GLU A 10 11.92 6.61 -14.11
N ILE A 11 13.05 5.95 -14.30
CA ILE A 11 14.20 5.99 -13.42
C ILE A 11 15.41 6.42 -14.25
N GLY A 12 15.99 7.57 -13.90
CA GLY A 12 17.30 7.97 -14.39
C GLY A 12 18.39 7.16 -13.69
N VAL A 13 19.33 6.62 -14.46
CA VAL A 13 20.48 5.89 -13.92
C VAL A 13 21.78 6.48 -14.46
N GLU A 14 22.87 6.28 -13.73
CA GLU A 14 24.21 6.46 -14.28
C GLU A 14 24.47 5.44 -15.39
N GLU A 15 25.60 5.55 -16.08
CA GLU A 15 25.90 4.74 -17.27
C GLU A 15 25.87 3.23 -16.97
N MET A 16 24.85 2.53 -17.48
CA MET A 16 24.77 1.07 -17.46
C MET A 16 25.39 0.45 -18.71
N PRO A 17 26.19 -0.62 -18.55
CA PRO A 17 26.63 -1.44 -19.68
C PRO A 17 25.46 -1.94 -20.53
N ALA A 18 25.58 -1.79 -21.85
CA ALA A 18 24.54 -2.22 -22.80
C ALA A 18 24.20 -3.71 -22.69
N THR A 19 25.16 -4.53 -22.24
CA THR A 19 25.00 -5.97 -22.02
C THR A 19 24.02 -6.31 -20.89
N PHE A 20 23.79 -5.41 -19.93
CA PHE A 20 22.84 -5.61 -18.84
C PHE A 20 21.41 -5.21 -19.20
N LEU A 21 21.21 -4.42 -20.27
CA LEU A 21 19.88 -3.90 -20.62
C LEU A 21 18.83 -4.98 -20.88
N PRO A 22 19.11 -6.08 -21.62
CA PRO A 22 18.09 -7.11 -21.87
C PRO A 22 17.58 -7.76 -20.59
N GLU A 23 18.49 -8.10 -19.68
CA GLU A 23 18.14 -8.69 -18.38
C GLU A 23 17.43 -7.68 -17.48
N THR A 24 17.89 -6.42 -17.47
CA THR A 24 17.27 -5.34 -16.69
C THR A 24 15.82 -5.07 -17.13
N ILE A 25 15.56 -5.06 -18.44
CA ILE A 25 14.20 -4.91 -18.98
C ILE A 25 13.30 -6.03 -18.48
N LYS A 26 13.78 -7.28 -18.56
CA LYS A 26 13.03 -8.44 -18.09
C LYS A 26 12.72 -8.34 -16.60
N GLN A 27 13.74 -8.13 -15.77
CA GLN A 27 13.59 -8.04 -14.31
C GLN A 27 12.68 -6.89 -13.90
N LEU A 28 12.82 -5.73 -14.54
CA LEU A 28 12.00 -4.56 -14.21
C LEU A 28 10.52 -4.79 -14.55
N GLY A 29 10.23 -5.48 -15.65
CA GLY A 29 8.88 -5.95 -15.99
C GLY A 29 8.35 -6.91 -14.95
N ASP A 30 9.08 -8.00 -14.67
CA ASP A 30 8.70 -9.05 -13.72
C ASP A 30 8.44 -8.49 -12.31
N ILE A 31 9.32 -7.59 -11.83
CA ILE A 31 9.18 -6.92 -10.54
C ILE A 31 7.92 -6.05 -10.52
N THR A 32 7.65 -5.30 -11.58
CA THR A 32 6.49 -4.41 -11.62
C THR A 32 5.18 -5.20 -11.64
N GLU A 33 5.10 -6.27 -12.43
CA GLU A 33 3.94 -7.16 -12.45
C GLU A 33 3.70 -7.81 -11.08
N GLY A 34 4.77 -8.28 -10.43
CA GLY A 34 4.71 -8.84 -9.08
C GLY A 34 4.20 -7.84 -8.06
N VAL A 35 4.78 -6.63 -8.02
CA VAL A 35 4.38 -5.58 -7.08
C VAL A 35 2.92 -5.17 -7.27
N LEU A 36 2.46 -4.98 -8.51
CA LEU A 36 1.06 -4.65 -8.78
C LEU A 36 0.11 -5.78 -8.32
N SER A 37 0.45 -7.03 -8.65
CA SER A 37 -0.34 -8.21 -8.31
C SER A 37 -0.42 -8.46 -6.81
N ASP A 38 0.71 -8.39 -6.10
CA ASP A 38 0.80 -8.60 -4.65
C ASP A 38 0.02 -7.54 -3.87
N ASN A 39 -0.08 -6.35 -4.44
CA ASN A 39 -0.91 -5.28 -3.91
C ASN A 39 -2.35 -5.34 -4.44
N GLY A 40 -2.76 -6.35 -5.21
CA GLY A 40 -4.15 -6.46 -5.69
C GLY A 40 -4.58 -5.29 -6.59
N VAL A 41 -3.62 -4.69 -7.30
CA VAL A 41 -3.86 -3.69 -8.33
C VAL A 41 -4.00 -4.43 -9.66
N GLU A 42 -5.19 -4.39 -10.26
CA GLU A 42 -5.40 -4.98 -11.58
C GLU A 42 -4.72 -4.13 -12.66
N PHE A 43 -4.21 -4.78 -13.68
CA PHE A 43 -3.63 -4.16 -14.87
C PHE A 43 -3.84 -5.09 -16.07
N SER A 44 -3.78 -4.53 -17.28
CA SER A 44 -3.91 -5.29 -18.53
C SER A 44 -2.55 -5.73 -19.07
N GLN A 45 -1.56 -4.86 -19.03
CA GLN A 45 -0.22 -5.17 -19.54
C GLN A 45 0.84 -4.32 -18.85
N VAL A 46 2.02 -4.90 -18.62
CA VAL A 46 3.25 -4.18 -18.26
C VAL A 46 4.26 -4.28 -19.40
N ARG A 47 4.96 -3.18 -19.70
CA ARG A 47 6.10 -3.14 -20.62
C ARG A 47 7.25 -2.37 -19.99
N ALA A 48 8.44 -2.96 -20.02
CA ALA A 48 9.66 -2.30 -19.58
C ALA A 48 10.53 -1.90 -20.77
N TYR A 49 11.27 -0.81 -20.60
CA TYR A 49 12.19 -0.22 -21.56
C TYR A 49 13.47 0.19 -20.85
N ALA A 50 14.60 0.10 -21.55
CA ALA A 50 15.87 0.55 -21.00
C ALA A 50 16.77 1.15 -22.08
N THR A 51 17.55 2.12 -21.66
CA THR A 51 18.73 2.66 -22.32
C THR A 51 19.86 2.70 -21.28
N PRO A 52 21.13 2.92 -21.68
CA PRO A 52 22.23 3.01 -20.70
C PRO A 52 22.00 4.00 -19.55
N ARG A 53 21.17 5.05 -19.73
CA ARG A 53 20.94 6.10 -18.73
C ARG A 53 19.49 6.23 -18.25
N ARG A 54 18.58 5.39 -18.75
CA ARG A 54 17.16 5.43 -18.36
C ARG A 54 16.55 4.04 -18.34
N LEU A 55 15.75 3.80 -17.31
CA LEU A 55 14.82 2.69 -17.21
C LEU A 55 13.40 3.24 -17.20
N ALA A 56 12.47 2.57 -17.86
CA ALA A 56 11.08 2.96 -17.84
C ALA A 56 10.16 1.73 -17.80
N VAL A 57 9.02 1.88 -17.14
CA VAL A 57 7.93 0.91 -17.18
C VAL A 57 6.63 1.64 -17.50
N ILE A 58 5.83 1.01 -18.35
CA ILE A 58 4.49 1.43 -18.69
C ILE A 58 3.55 0.29 -18.33
N ALA A 59 2.61 0.54 -17.42
CA ALA A 59 1.52 -0.38 -17.12
C ALA A 59 0.20 0.22 -17.63
N THR A 60 -0.53 -0.51 -18.47
CA THR A 60 -1.80 -0.07 -19.06
C THR A 60 -2.97 -0.81 -18.44
N GLY A 61 -4.14 -0.17 -18.49
CA GLY A 61 -5.38 -0.73 -17.94
C GLY A 61 -5.32 -0.93 -16.43
N VAL A 62 -4.54 -0.09 -15.74
CA VAL A 62 -4.38 -0.14 -14.28
C VAL A 62 -5.71 0.23 -13.63
N SER A 63 -6.17 -0.49 -12.62
CA SER A 63 -7.40 -0.14 -11.90
C SER A 63 -7.28 1.22 -11.21
N GLU A 64 -8.37 1.97 -11.11
CA GLU A 64 -8.42 3.25 -10.39
C GLU A 64 -8.34 3.03 -8.87
N TYR A 65 -8.81 1.86 -8.44
CA TYR A 65 -8.89 1.44 -7.05
C TYR A 65 -8.19 0.10 -6.86
N GLN A 66 -7.43 -0.01 -5.79
CA GLN A 66 -6.95 -1.30 -5.31
C GLN A 66 -8.15 -2.15 -4.87
N LYS A 67 -8.16 -3.45 -5.19
CA LYS A 67 -9.23 -4.33 -4.72
C LYS A 67 -9.31 -4.32 -3.20
N SER A 68 -10.53 -4.22 -2.67
CA SER A 68 -10.77 -4.43 -1.25
C SER A 68 -10.35 -5.85 -0.88
N ARG A 69 -9.54 -6.00 0.18
CA ARG A 69 -9.11 -7.30 0.69
C ARG A 69 -9.57 -7.45 2.14
N VAL A 70 -9.97 -8.66 2.50
CA VAL A 70 -10.22 -9.00 3.91
C VAL A 70 -8.89 -9.47 4.49
N LEU A 71 -8.35 -8.68 5.42
CA LEU A 71 -7.19 -9.08 6.21
C LEU A 71 -7.67 -9.82 7.45
N GLU A 72 -7.10 -10.98 7.70
CA GLU A 72 -7.35 -11.75 8.92
C GLU A 72 -6.18 -11.56 9.89
N HIS A 73 -6.45 -10.93 11.03
CA HIS A 73 -5.48 -10.77 12.10
C HIS A 73 -5.72 -11.85 13.15
N PHE A 74 -4.65 -12.56 13.52
CA PHE A 74 -4.70 -13.56 14.58
C PHE A 74 -4.48 -12.90 15.94
N GLY A 75 -5.40 -13.16 16.85
CA GLY A 75 -5.41 -12.61 18.20
C GLY A 75 -5.11 -13.64 19.27
N PRO A 76 -5.51 -13.37 20.53
CA PRO A 76 -5.29 -14.30 21.63
C PRO A 76 -6.03 -15.63 21.43
N PRO A 77 -5.53 -16.74 22.01
CA PRO A 77 -6.26 -18.00 22.08
C PRO A 77 -7.67 -17.79 22.63
N GLN A 78 -8.65 -18.56 22.19
CA GLN A 78 -10.04 -18.41 22.63
C GLN A 78 -10.17 -18.37 24.15
N LYS A 79 -9.43 -19.24 24.86
CA LYS A 79 -9.42 -19.32 26.33
C LYS A 79 -8.89 -18.06 27.03
N ALA A 80 -8.08 -17.27 26.34
CA ALA A 80 -7.58 -15.99 26.84
C ALA A 80 -8.45 -14.81 26.38
N ALA A 81 -9.21 -14.99 25.29
CA ALA A 81 -10.10 -14.00 24.72
C ALA A 81 -11.47 -13.96 25.40
N PHE A 82 -11.98 -15.12 25.85
CA PHE A 82 -13.28 -15.24 26.50
C PHE A 82 -13.16 -15.95 27.84
N SER A 83 -13.89 -15.46 28.84
CA SER A 83 -13.99 -16.11 30.15
C SER A 83 -14.78 -17.43 30.06
N ALA A 84 -14.79 -18.20 31.15
CA ALA A 84 -15.60 -19.42 31.24
C ALA A 84 -17.11 -19.15 31.04
N ASP A 85 -17.57 -17.93 31.35
CA ASP A 85 -18.96 -17.49 31.18
C ASP A 85 -19.26 -16.95 29.77
N GLY A 86 -18.28 -17.01 28.86
CA GLY A 86 -18.40 -16.52 27.48
C GLY A 86 -18.25 -15.01 27.33
N LEU A 87 -17.87 -14.29 28.39
CA LEU A 87 -17.69 -12.83 28.34
C LEU A 87 -16.31 -12.46 27.76
N PRO A 88 -16.21 -11.42 26.92
CA PRO A 88 -14.94 -10.98 26.38
C PRO A 88 -14.00 -10.46 27.49
N THR A 89 -12.75 -10.90 27.45
CA THR A 89 -11.72 -10.43 28.38
C THR A 89 -11.11 -9.11 27.89
N LYS A 90 -10.31 -8.46 28.74
CA LYS A 90 -9.50 -7.30 28.33
C LYS A 90 -8.62 -7.58 27.11
N ALA A 91 -8.16 -8.83 26.93
CA ALA A 91 -7.35 -9.21 25.79
C ALA A 91 -8.16 -9.21 24.49
N ALA A 92 -9.41 -9.71 24.50
CA ALA A 92 -10.30 -9.62 23.34
C ALA A 92 -10.70 -8.19 23.03
N ILE A 93 -11.03 -7.38 24.05
CA ILE A 93 -11.43 -5.98 23.87
C ILE A 93 -10.28 -5.17 23.28
N GLY A 94 -9.07 -5.29 23.84
CA GLY A 94 -7.90 -4.58 23.32
C GLY A 94 -7.53 -5.04 21.90
N PHE A 95 -7.69 -6.33 21.60
CA PHE A 95 -7.46 -6.86 20.26
C PHE A 95 -8.47 -6.33 19.23
N ALA A 96 -9.77 -6.29 19.58
CA ALA A 96 -10.80 -5.70 18.73
C ALA A 96 -10.57 -4.21 18.47
N GLN A 97 -10.24 -3.45 19.52
CA GLN A 97 -9.92 -2.02 19.43
C GLN A 97 -8.70 -1.74 18.54
N LEU A 98 -7.64 -2.55 18.67
CA LEU A 98 -6.44 -2.44 17.83
C LEU A 98 -6.76 -2.56 16.33
N HIS A 99 -7.74 -3.41 15.98
CA HIS A 99 -8.16 -3.65 14.61
C HIS A 99 -9.41 -2.84 14.19
N GLY A 100 -9.89 -1.94 15.06
CA GLY A 100 -10.99 -1.03 14.76
C GLY A 100 -12.34 -1.71 14.53
N ILE A 101 -12.57 -2.89 15.12
CA ILE A 101 -13.84 -3.63 15.01
C ILE A 101 -14.52 -3.76 16.38
N ALA A 102 -15.80 -4.11 16.41
CA ALA A 102 -16.49 -4.42 17.66
C ALA A 102 -15.99 -5.76 18.22
N VAL A 103 -16.00 -5.93 19.55
CA VAL A 103 -15.51 -7.18 20.17
C VAL A 103 -16.43 -8.36 19.82
N GLU A 104 -17.68 -8.07 19.51
CA GLU A 104 -18.72 -8.99 19.06
C GLU A 104 -18.47 -9.49 17.63
N ASP A 105 -17.70 -8.74 16.82
CA ASP A 105 -17.35 -9.11 15.44
C ASP A 105 -16.13 -10.04 15.36
N LEU A 106 -15.53 -10.39 16.51
CA LEU A 106 -14.42 -11.34 16.57
C LEU A 106 -14.88 -12.76 16.23
N ILE A 107 -14.14 -13.43 15.34
CA ILE A 107 -14.46 -14.77 14.87
C ILE A 107 -13.45 -15.76 15.45
N ILE A 108 -13.89 -16.90 15.96
CA ILE A 108 -12.97 -17.95 16.40
C ILE A 108 -12.67 -18.88 15.21
N LYS A 109 -11.39 -19.08 14.89
CA LYS A 109 -10.95 -20.13 13.95
C LYS A 109 -9.97 -21.09 14.62
N GLN A 110 -9.98 -22.33 14.15
CA GLN A 110 -8.97 -23.31 14.51
C GLN A 110 -7.70 -23.08 13.70
N LYS A 111 -6.55 -23.04 14.39
CA LYS A 111 -5.23 -23.11 13.78
C LYS A 111 -4.46 -24.26 14.43
N THR A 112 -4.18 -25.29 13.65
CA THR A 112 -3.47 -26.50 14.11
C THR A 112 -4.19 -27.20 15.27
N VAL A 113 -3.73 -27.07 16.52
CA VAL A 113 -4.24 -27.82 17.70
C VAL A 113 -5.07 -26.94 18.65
N THR A 114 -5.15 -25.62 18.42
CA THR A 114 -5.82 -24.67 19.32
C THR A 114 -6.76 -23.71 18.58
N GLN A 115 -7.83 -23.30 19.27
CA GLN A 115 -8.77 -22.27 18.80
C GLN A 115 -8.21 -20.88 19.11
N THR A 116 -8.15 -20.02 18.09
CA THR A 116 -7.63 -18.66 18.16
C THR A 116 -8.69 -17.67 17.68
N THR A 117 -8.71 -16.50 18.30
CA THR A 117 -9.60 -15.41 17.93
C THR A 117 -9.04 -14.68 16.72
N ILE A 118 -9.89 -14.32 15.76
CA ILE A 118 -9.54 -13.64 14.52
C ILE A 118 -10.36 -12.37 14.39
N ALA A 119 -9.68 -11.27 14.11
CA ALA A 119 -10.31 -10.05 13.62
C ALA A 119 -10.27 -10.07 12.09
N LYS A 120 -11.44 -9.99 11.44
CA LYS A 120 -11.52 -9.78 9.99
C LYS A 120 -11.67 -8.30 9.72
N GLN A 121 -10.61 -7.68 9.22
CA GLN A 121 -10.62 -6.29 8.83
C GLN A 121 -10.80 -6.21 7.31
N LEU A 122 -11.95 -5.71 6.86
CA LEU A 122 -12.12 -5.34 5.46
C LEU A 122 -11.28 -4.09 5.21
N THR A 123 -10.25 -4.23 4.40
CA THR A 123 -9.56 -3.05 3.86
C THR A 123 -10.45 -2.51 2.75
N THR A 124 -11.21 -1.45 3.03
CA THR A 124 -11.85 -0.66 1.99
C THR A 124 -10.77 -0.22 1.00
N ALA A 125 -11.07 -0.23 -0.30
CA ALA A 125 -10.15 0.25 -1.33
C ALA A 125 -9.51 1.56 -0.86
N LEU A 126 -8.21 1.51 -0.57
CA LEU A 126 -7.50 2.62 0.04
C LEU A 126 -7.32 3.68 -1.03
N SER A 127 -8.28 4.61 -1.12
CA SER A 127 -8.23 5.82 -1.98
C SER A 127 -8.00 5.53 -3.47
N ARG A 128 -8.09 6.56 -4.32
CA ARG A 128 -7.75 6.38 -5.73
C ARG A 128 -6.24 6.18 -5.82
N ILE A 129 -5.77 5.26 -6.66
CA ILE A 129 -4.32 5.05 -6.86
C ILE A 129 -3.63 6.36 -7.29
N SER A 130 -4.33 7.21 -8.03
CA SER A 130 -3.87 8.55 -8.40
C SER A 130 -3.62 9.49 -7.22
N ASP A 131 -4.29 9.31 -6.08
CA ASP A 131 -4.15 10.23 -4.93
C ASP A 131 -2.77 10.10 -4.27
N HIS A 132 -2.11 8.95 -4.45
CA HIS A 132 -0.78 8.67 -3.94
C HIS A 132 0.33 8.89 -4.97
N LEU A 133 -0.04 9.07 -6.25
CA LEU A 133 0.88 9.38 -7.32
C LEU A 133 0.98 10.90 -7.45
N LYS A 134 2.11 11.47 -7.03
CA LYS A 134 2.38 12.88 -7.34
C LYS A 134 2.54 13.02 -8.86
N PRO A 135 1.72 13.83 -9.56
CA PRO A 135 1.93 14.05 -10.98
C PRO A 135 3.32 14.66 -11.18
N SER A 136 4.14 13.99 -11.97
CA SER A 136 5.45 14.49 -12.37
C SER A 136 5.24 15.53 -13.46
N GLN A 137 5.13 16.81 -13.11
CA GLN A 137 5.62 17.94 -13.92
C GLN A 137 5.60 19.24 -13.08
N GLU A 138 6.75 19.91 -12.97
CA GLU A 138 6.88 21.26 -13.52
C GLU A 138 8.23 21.39 -14.23
N PRO A 139 8.26 21.56 -15.56
CA PRO A 139 9.43 22.07 -16.25
C PRO A 139 9.51 23.58 -15.96
N GLY A 140 10.31 23.98 -14.96
CA GLY A 140 10.56 25.40 -14.69
C GLY A 140 10.69 25.84 -13.23
N ALA A 141 10.68 24.94 -12.24
CA ALA A 141 10.81 25.33 -10.84
C ALA A 141 12.24 25.84 -10.50
N SER A 142 12.42 27.16 -10.66
CA SER A 142 13.52 27.94 -10.11
C SER A 142 13.46 27.90 -8.58
N TRP A 143 14.46 27.30 -7.96
CA TRP A 143 14.66 27.39 -6.52
C TRP A 143 15.25 28.77 -6.19
N SER A 144 14.41 29.72 -5.82
CA SER A 144 14.84 31.00 -5.24
C SER A 144 14.50 31.07 -3.75
N LYS A 145 15.56 30.82 -2.97
CA LYS A 145 15.98 31.42 -1.69
C LYS A 145 15.00 31.50 -0.52
N LYS A 146 15.46 30.93 0.60
CA LYS A 146 14.97 31.11 1.97
C LYS A 146 14.85 32.58 2.37
N GLU A 147 13.70 32.95 2.94
CA GLU A 147 13.49 33.95 4.01
C GLU A 147 12.17 33.56 4.71
N GLY A 148 11.95 33.59 6.01
CA GLY A 148 12.73 33.99 7.16
C GLY A 148 11.83 33.77 8.39
N VAL A 149 12.43 33.35 9.50
CA VAL A 149 11.80 33.33 10.82
C VAL A 149 11.32 34.74 11.19
N LYS A 150 10.11 34.87 11.73
CA LYS A 150 9.61 35.90 12.68
C LYS A 150 8.14 35.57 12.97
N GLY A 151 7.60 35.56 14.19
CA GLY A 151 8.04 36.03 15.49
C GLY A 151 6.79 36.05 16.38
N ALA A 152 6.96 35.80 17.67
CA ALA A 152 5.91 35.79 18.67
C ALA A 152 5.34 37.19 18.97
N GLY A 153 4.04 37.25 19.33
CA GLY A 153 3.40 38.29 20.16
C GLY A 153 3.11 39.65 19.50
N PRO A 154 2.18 40.46 20.05
CA PRO A 154 1.87 40.53 21.48
C PRO A 154 0.39 40.43 21.89
N LEU A 155 0.22 40.13 23.17
CA LEU A 155 -0.97 40.35 24.00
C LEU A 155 -1.24 41.85 24.16
N ALA A 156 -2.47 42.30 23.95
CA ALA A 156 -3.17 43.35 24.71
C ALA A 156 -4.56 43.59 24.10
N GLY A 157 -5.58 43.57 24.96
CA GLY A 157 -6.99 43.79 24.65
C GLY A 157 -7.84 43.23 25.78
#